data_AF-A0A3G3MIC6-F1
#
_entry.id   AF-A0A3G3MIC6-F1
#
_cell.length_a   1.000
_cell.length_b   1.000
_cell.length_c   1.000
_cell.angle_alpha   90.00
_cell.angle_beta   90.00
_cell.angle_gamma   90.00
#
_symmetry.space_group_name_H-M   'P 1'
#
loop_
_entity.id
_entity.type
_entity.pdbx_description
1 polymer ?
#
loop_
_entity_poly.entity_id
_entity_poly.type
_entity_poly.pdbx_seq_one_letter_code
_entity_poly.pdbx_strand_id
1 'polypeptide(L)'
;MNIIFTEYSIVLVFFVISSMLSIFLFFISYFITPQKSDQEKISAYECGFNPFDDARSTFDVRFYLVAILFLIFDLEVSFLFPWSLILNKLSWFGFWSMIFFFNNINYWICLWVV
;
A
#
# COMPACT_ATOMS: atom_id res chain seq x y z
N MET A 1 -29.00 -2.81 -12.10
CA MET A 1 -27.88 -1.96 -12.59
C MET A 1 -27.84 -0.61 -11.92
N ASN A 2 -28.93 0.19 -11.89
CA ASN A 2 -28.89 1.53 -11.29
C ASN A 2 -28.38 1.58 -9.84
N ILE A 3 -28.77 0.66 -8.96
CA ILE A 3 -28.29 0.65 -7.56
C ILE A 3 -26.75 0.54 -7.49
N ILE A 4 -26.15 -0.38 -8.25
CA ILE A 4 -24.68 -0.51 -8.32
C ILE A 4 -24.05 0.77 -8.86
N PHE A 5 -24.58 1.35 -9.93
CA PHE A 5 -24.03 2.62 -10.43
C PHE A 5 -24.18 3.76 -9.43
N THR A 6 -25.28 3.84 -8.67
CA THR A 6 -25.51 4.87 -7.65
C THR A 6 -24.55 4.72 -6.47
N GLU A 7 -24.39 3.51 -5.92
CA GLU A 7 -23.49 3.26 -4.79
C GLU A 7 -22.03 3.49 -5.15
N TYR A 8 -21.58 3.00 -6.32
CA TYR A 8 -20.20 3.24 -6.76
C TYR A 8 -19.96 4.70 -7.16
N SER A 9 -20.98 5.40 -7.68
CA SER A 9 -20.89 6.83 -7.97
C SER A 9 -20.66 7.65 -6.71
N ILE A 10 -21.25 7.27 -5.56
CA ILE A 10 -21.07 8.03 -4.32
C ILE A 10 -19.64 7.92 -3.79
N VAL A 11 -19.04 6.73 -3.89
CA VAL A 11 -17.63 6.49 -3.54
C VAL A 11 -16.71 7.33 -4.43
N LEU A 12 -16.98 7.37 -5.74
CA LEU A 12 -16.21 8.17 -6.69
C LEU A 12 -16.31 9.66 -6.39
N VAL A 13 -17.52 10.17 -6.13
CA VAL A 13 -17.74 11.57 -5.77
C VAL A 13 -16.98 11.94 -4.48
N PHE A 14 -17.01 11.08 -3.47
CA PHE A 14 -16.25 11.30 -2.23
C PHE A 14 -14.73 11.35 -2.49
N PHE A 15 -14.20 10.45 -3.31
CA PHE A 15 -12.79 10.45 -3.70
C PHE A 15 -12.41 11.74 -4.44
N VAL A 16 -13.25 12.21 -5.37
CA VAL A 16 -13.01 13.46 -6.10
C VAL A 16 -13.03 14.66 -5.15
N ILE A 17 -14.01 14.77 -4.26
CA ILE A 17 -14.11 15.89 -3.32
C ILE A 17 -12.91 15.92 -2.37
N SER A 18 -12.51 14.76 -1.81
CA SER A 18 -11.35 14.69 -0.90
C SER A 18 -10.03 15.03 -1.60
N SER A 19 -9.84 14.56 -2.84
CA SER A 19 -8.69 14.92 -3.67
C SER A 19 -8.67 16.41 -4.02
N MET A 20 -9.81 16.98 -4.44
CA MET A 20 -9.95 18.41 -4.73
C MET A 20 -9.65 19.26 -3.50
N LEU A 21 -10.13 18.86 -2.31
CA LEU A 21 -9.85 19.56 -1.06
C LEU A 21 -8.36 19.52 -0.72
N SER A 22 -7.70 18.37 -0.84
CA SER A 22 -6.26 18.23 -0.60
C SER A 22 -5.44 19.15 -1.52
N ILE A 23 -5.77 19.16 -2.81
CA ILE A 23 -5.13 20.01 -3.82
C ILE A 23 -5.42 21.49 -3.55
N PHE A 24 -6.65 21.84 -3.18
CA PHE A 24 -7.05 23.21 -2.86
C PHE A 24 -6.29 23.76 -1.65
N LEU A 25 -6.17 22.97 -0.57
CA LEU A 25 -5.39 23.34 0.61
C LEU A 25 -3.90 23.49 0.29
N PHE A 26 -3.35 22.60 -0.55
CA PHE A 26 -1.98 22.74 -1.04
C PHE A 26 -1.76 24.06 -1.80
N PHE A 27 -2.65 24.40 -2.74
CA PHE A 27 -2.54 25.65 -3.49
C PHE A 27 -2.71 26.89 -2.62
N ILE A 28 -3.66 26.88 -1.68
CA ILE A 28 -3.80 27.95 -0.68
C ILE A 28 -2.48 28.17 0.07
N SER A 29 -1.88 27.09 0.60
CA SER A 29 -0.62 27.17 1.31
C SER A 29 0.50 27.72 0.43
N TYR A 30 0.53 27.32 -0.85
CA TYR A 30 1.54 27.76 -1.81
C TYR A 30 1.41 29.25 -2.16
N PHE A 31 0.19 29.75 -2.41
CA PHE A 31 -0.06 31.14 -2.80
C PHE A 31 0.00 32.15 -1.64
N ILE A 32 -0.41 31.75 -0.43
CA ILE A 32 -0.37 32.63 0.75
C ILE A 32 1.06 32.81 1.27
N THR A 33 1.90 31.78 1.15
CA THR A 33 3.26 31.81 1.71
C THR A 33 4.24 32.50 0.75
N PRO A 34 5.05 33.47 1.22
CA PRO A 34 6.09 34.08 0.40
C PRO A 34 7.17 33.04 0.05
N GLN A 35 7.23 32.65 -1.22
CA GLN A 35 8.22 31.71 -1.75
C GLN A 35 9.57 32.42 -1.98
N LYS A 36 10.32 32.67 -0.90
CA LYS A 36 11.73 33.10 -0.97
C LYS A 36 12.63 31.87 -0.91
N SER A 37 13.39 31.66 -1.98
CA SER A 37 14.29 30.53 -2.18
C SER A 37 15.74 30.96 -1.93
N ASP A 38 16.23 30.79 -0.71
CA ASP A 38 17.63 31.00 -0.37
C ASP A 38 18.42 29.70 -0.60
N GLN A 39 19.72 29.79 -0.95
CA GLN A 39 20.54 28.59 -1.24
C GLN A 39 20.56 27.61 -0.06
N GLU A 40 20.65 28.11 1.16
CA GLU A 40 20.61 27.30 2.41
C GLU A 40 19.24 26.67 2.70
N LYS A 41 18.15 27.18 2.09
CA LYS A 41 16.80 26.65 2.27
C LYS A 41 16.51 25.50 1.28
N ILE A 42 17.24 25.46 0.17
CA ILE A 42 17.06 24.49 -0.92
C ILE A 42 18.09 23.36 -0.80
N SER A 43 19.19 23.57 -0.08
CA SER A 43 20.19 22.52 0.20
C SER A 43 19.62 21.41 1.08
N ALA A 44 20.16 20.20 0.93
CA ALA A 44 19.79 19.08 1.77
C ALA A 44 20.15 19.37 3.23
N TYR A 45 19.25 19.01 4.15
CA TYR A 45 19.49 19.21 5.57
C TYR A 45 20.52 18.21 6.11
N GLU A 46 21.76 18.65 6.29
CA GLU A 46 22.82 17.91 7.00
C GLU A 46 23.45 18.77 8.11
N CYS A 47 22.62 19.34 8.99
CA CYS A 47 23.08 20.15 10.14
C CYS A 47 24.00 21.33 9.76
N GLY A 48 23.83 21.91 8.57
CA GLY A 48 24.64 23.04 8.07
C GLY A 48 25.93 22.64 7.35
N PHE A 49 26.14 21.34 7.10
CA PHE A 49 27.23 20.84 6.25
C PHE A 49 26.74 20.52 4.84
N ASN A 50 27.66 20.58 3.89
CA ASN A 50 27.39 20.08 2.54
C ASN A 50 27.31 18.54 2.56
N PRO A 51 26.39 17.94 1.80
CA PRO A 51 26.25 16.49 1.74
C PRO A 51 27.58 15.85 1.37
N PHE A 52 28.09 15.02 2.27
CA PHE A 52 29.44 14.44 2.16
C PHE A 52 29.49 13.24 1.19
N ASP A 53 28.35 12.59 0.94
CA ASP A 53 28.29 11.32 0.23
C ASP A 53 27.24 11.30 -0.89
N ASP A 54 27.50 10.49 -1.91
CA ASP A 54 26.56 10.26 -3.01
C ASP A 54 25.38 9.42 -2.48
N ALA A 55 24.13 9.88 -2.67
CA ALA A 55 22.92 9.24 -2.13
C ALA A 55 22.58 7.87 -2.79
N ARG A 56 23.54 7.26 -3.48
CA ARG A 56 23.45 5.97 -4.19
C ARG A 56 24.01 4.82 -3.37
N SER A 57 23.82 4.84 -2.05
CA SER A 57 24.11 3.66 -1.25
C SER A 57 23.11 2.54 -1.56
N THR A 58 23.61 1.31 -1.63
CA THR A 58 22.74 0.14 -1.77
C THR A 58 21.98 -0.06 -0.47
N PHE A 59 20.66 0.06 -0.51
CA PHE A 59 19.80 -0.27 0.61
C PHE A 59 19.85 -1.77 0.92
N ASP A 60 19.66 -2.13 2.20
CA ASP A 60 19.64 -3.53 2.63
C ASP A 60 18.55 -4.33 1.90
N VAL A 61 18.90 -5.56 1.48
CA VAL A 61 17.98 -6.49 0.80
C VAL A 61 16.75 -6.85 1.67
N ARG A 62 16.81 -6.58 2.98
CA ARG A 62 15.73 -6.85 3.93
C ARG A 62 14.42 -6.17 3.55
N PHE A 63 14.46 -4.94 3.02
CA PHE A 63 13.26 -4.23 2.58
C PHE A 63 12.57 -4.92 1.39
N TYR A 64 13.36 -5.51 0.50
CA TYR A 64 12.85 -6.28 -0.62
C TYR A 64 12.18 -7.59 -0.18
N LEU A 65 12.77 -8.29 0.80
CA LEU A 65 12.18 -9.51 1.37
C LEU A 65 10.81 -9.23 2.01
N VAL A 66 10.69 -8.12 2.74
CA VAL A 66 9.41 -7.70 3.35
C VAL A 66 8.36 -7.37 2.26
N ALA A 67 8.76 -6.71 1.18
CA ALA A 67 7.85 -6.37 0.09
C ALA A 67 7.31 -7.61 -0.65
N ILE A 68 8.16 -8.60 -0.92
CA ILE A 68 7.71 -9.87 -1.52
C ILE A 68 6.80 -10.64 -0.56
N LEU A 69 7.15 -10.69 0.72
CA LEU A 69 6.32 -11.36 1.73
C LEU A 69 4.92 -10.74 1.78
N PHE A 70 4.83 -9.41 1.76
CA PHE A 70 3.56 -8.69 1.70
C PHE A 70 2.75 -9.04 0.44
N LEU A 71 3.41 -9.09 -0.74
CA LEU A 71 2.76 -9.44 -2.00
C LEU A 71 2.15 -10.85 -1.96
N ILE A 72 2.91 -11.84 -1.46
CA ILE A 72 2.43 -13.23 -1.38
C ILE A 72 1.26 -13.33 -0.39
N PHE A 73 1.36 -12.66 0.76
CA PHE A 73 0.28 -12.66 1.75
C PHE A 73 -1.00 -11.97 1.24
N ASP A 74 -0.88 -10.86 0.52
CA ASP A 74 -2.03 -10.17 -0.08
C ASP A 74 -2.73 -11.07 -1.13
N LEU A 75 -1.95 -11.80 -1.92
CA LEU A 75 -2.46 -12.79 -2.87
C LEU A 75 -3.16 -13.96 -2.15
N GLU A 76 -2.66 -14.42 -1.01
CA GLU A 76 -3.31 -15.44 -0.19
C GLU A 76 -4.70 -14.98 0.32
N VAL A 77 -4.80 -13.74 0.80
CA VAL A 77 -6.07 -13.15 1.25
C VAL A 77 -7.06 -13.01 0.09
N SER A 78 -6.58 -12.68 -1.11
CA SER A 78 -7.41 -12.62 -2.33
C SER A 78 -8.11 -13.95 -2.62
N PHE A 79 -7.45 -15.09 -2.36
CA PHE A 79 -8.06 -16.43 -2.50
C PHE A 79 -8.95 -16.82 -1.31
N LEU A 80 -8.64 -16.37 -0.10
CA LEU A 80 -9.47 -16.60 1.09
C LEU A 80 -10.82 -15.89 1.02
N PHE A 81 -10.89 -14.73 0.39
CA PHE A 81 -12.12 -13.94 0.30
C PHE A 81 -13.30 -14.68 -0.38
N PRO A 82 -13.18 -15.18 -1.63
CA PRO A 82 -14.27 -15.93 -2.26
C PRO A 82 -14.58 -17.24 -1.52
N TRP A 83 -13.59 -17.91 -0.94
CA TRP A 83 -13.82 -19.11 -0.13
C TRP A 83 -14.69 -18.80 1.08
N SER A 84 -14.37 -17.73 1.82
CA SER A 84 -15.12 -17.26 3.00
C SER A 84 -16.60 -16.98 2.67
N LEU A 85 -16.87 -16.35 1.52
CA LEU A 85 -18.24 -16.02 1.09
C LEU A 85 -19.12 -17.25 0.83
N ILE A 86 -18.53 -18.40 0.49
CA ILE A 86 -19.26 -19.60 0.02
C ILE A 86 -19.16 -20.76 1.04
N LEU A 87 -18.51 -20.55 2.20
CA LEU A 87 -18.32 -21.57 3.24
C LEU A 87 -19.59 -22.37 3.57
N ASN A 88 -20.73 -21.69 3.68
CA ASN A 88 -22.02 -22.32 4.03
C ASN A 88 -22.56 -23.27 2.96
N LYS A 89 -22.06 -23.19 1.72
CA LYS A 89 -22.48 -24.02 0.58
C LYS A 89 -21.43 -25.05 0.18
N LEU A 90 -20.28 -25.04 0.83
CA LEU A 90 -19.15 -25.88 0.48
C LEU A 90 -19.28 -27.26 1.12
N SER A 91 -18.91 -28.31 0.38
CA SER A 91 -18.74 -29.65 0.95
C SER A 91 -17.54 -29.67 1.91
N TRP A 92 -17.53 -30.64 2.83
CA TRP A 92 -16.42 -30.87 3.78
C TRP A 92 -15.06 -30.96 3.08
N PHE A 93 -15.02 -31.51 1.86
CA PHE A 93 -13.82 -31.57 1.05
C PHE A 93 -13.26 -30.19 0.68
N GLY A 94 -14.13 -29.24 0.30
CA GLY A 94 -13.71 -27.87 -0.05
C GLY A 94 -13.25 -27.05 1.16
N PHE A 95 -13.72 -27.40 2.36
CA PHE A 95 -13.23 -26.79 3.59
C PHE A 95 -11.79 -27.22 3.87
N TRP A 96 -11.52 -28.54 3.82
CA TRP A 96 -10.18 -29.07 4.05
C TRP A 96 -9.17 -28.65 2.98
N SER A 97 -9.58 -28.58 1.70
CA SER A 97 -8.67 -28.16 0.62
C SER A 97 -8.09 -26.76 0.86
N MET A 98 -8.89 -25.82 1.40
CA MET A 98 -8.41 -24.47 1.65
C MET A 98 -7.52 -24.37 2.90
N ILE A 99 -7.79 -25.19 3.91
CA ILE A 99 -6.91 -25.30 5.08
C ILE A 99 -5.53 -25.83 4.69
N PHE A 100 -5.49 -26.83 3.81
CA PHE A 100 -4.23 -27.31 3.26
C PHE A 100 -3.52 -26.23 2.42
N PHE A 101 -4.24 -25.48 1.60
CA PHE A 101 -3.68 -24.38 0.81
C PHE A 101 -2.99 -23.33 1.70
N PHE A 102 -3.68 -22.84 2.74
CA PHE A 102 -3.15 -21.87 3.70
C PHE A 102 -1.89 -22.38 4.41
N ASN A 103 -1.94 -23.62 4.92
CA ASN A 103 -0.80 -24.21 5.63
C ASN A 103 0.42 -24.42 4.73
N ASN A 104 0.24 -24.78 3.46
CA ASN A 104 1.36 -24.96 2.53
C ASN A 104 2.06 -23.63 2.24
N ILE A 105 1.31 -22.56 2.00
CA ILE A 105 1.87 -21.23 1.76
C ILE A 105 2.59 -20.69 2.99
N ASN A 106 2.00 -20.80 4.17
CA ASN A 106 2.63 -20.36 5.43
C ASN A 106 3.89 -21.17 5.76
N TYR A 107 3.88 -22.47 5.50
CA TYR A 107 5.07 -23.32 5.66
C TYR A 107 6.19 -22.91 4.70
N TRP A 108 5.87 -22.67 3.43
CA TRP A 108 6.83 -22.20 2.43
C TRP A 108 7.44 -20.83 2.80
N ILE A 109 6.61 -19.91 3.30
CA ILE A 109 7.05 -18.60 3.80
C ILE A 109 7.98 -18.74 5.01
N CYS A 110 7.64 -19.60 5.97
CA CYS A 110 8.48 -19.82 7.15
C CYS A 110 9.85 -20.40 6.78
N LEU A 111 9.89 -21.30 5.79
CA LEU A 111 11.15 -21.86 5.24
C LEU A 111 11.99 -20.82 4.48
N TRP A 112 11.35 -19.80 3.89
CA TRP A 112 12.05 -18.79 3.09
C TRP A 112 12.58 -17.61 3.92
N VAL A 113 11.97 -17.37 5.08
CA VAL A 113 12.31 -16.28 6.00
C VAL A 113 13.34 -16.71 7.07
N VAL A 114 13.54 -18.02 7.28
CA VAL A 114 14.58 -18.61 8.16
C VAL A 114 15.77 -19.08 7.34
#